data_AF-A0A776LTW8-F1
#
_entry.id   AF-A0A776LTW8-F1
#
_cell.length_a   1.000
_cell.length_b   1.000
_cell.length_c   1.000
_cell.angle_alpha   90.00
_cell.angle_beta   90.00
_cell.angle_gamma   90.00
#
_symmetry.space_group_name_H-M   'P 1'
#
loop_
_entity.id
_entity.type
_entity.pdbx_description
1 polymer ?
#
loop_
_entity_poly.entity_id
_entity_poly.type
_entity_poly.pdbx_seq_one_letter_code
_entity_poly.pdbx_strand_id
1 'polypeptide(L)'
;MSTKFYTLLTDIGAAKLASATALGVPLKITHMAVGDGGGVLPTPDAKQTALVNEKRRAALNMLYIDPQNSSQIIAEQVIPENEGGWWIREVGLFDESGALIAVGNCPESYKPQLAEGSGRTQTVRMVLITSSTDNIILKIDPAVVLATRKYVDDKISEHEQSRRHPDASLTAKGFTQLSSATNSESEILAATPKAVKAAYDLAAGKASASHTHPWSQITDVPAASLTVKGTVQLSSATNSTSETQAATPKAVKAVYDLANGKQPADATLTALAGLATAADKLPYFTGNDTASLTTLTNVGRNILDKASTQAVIQYLGLSDASGYVGRWLNTRVFTSSGTYTTTPGTKRIRVTITGGGGGGGGCKAISNNETFFGAGGGAGGTVITTLILTKDSYPVTIGAGGAGGVSATNGLKGGDSSFGSVIAPGGEGGGKSGVTNTNGGNGGVPSTGGINIIGGNGGDGQSGNIGVSGEGGTSHWGGGGRAGAGGGVSGKAYGSGGGGAYDAGYSGTSMTGGKGAAGICIIEEFA
;
A
#
# COMPACT_ATOMS: atom_id res chain seq x y z
N MET A 1 44.17 -72.77 120.66
CA MET A 1 45.34 -71.88 120.44
C MET A 1 45.05 -70.60 121.18
N SER A 2 45.81 -70.28 122.23
CA SER A 2 45.68 -69.00 122.92
C SER A 2 46.12 -67.89 121.95
N THR A 3 45.20 -67.02 121.55
CA THR A 3 45.51 -65.84 120.75
C THR A 3 46.40 -64.92 121.56
N LYS A 4 47.59 -64.59 121.04
CA LYS A 4 48.63 -63.81 121.75
C LYS A 4 48.16 -62.41 122.16
N PHE A 5 47.25 -61.83 121.38
CA PHE A 5 46.60 -60.55 121.64
C PHE A 5 45.10 -60.75 121.67
N TYR A 6 44.46 -60.24 122.71
CA TYR A 6 43.02 -60.36 122.89
C TYR A 6 42.52 -59.23 123.78
N THR A 7 41.21 -59.00 123.68
CA THR A 7 40.48 -58.06 124.51
C THR A 7 39.54 -58.86 125.41
N LEU A 8 39.38 -58.42 126.64
CA LEU A 8 38.43 -58.99 127.58
C LEU A 8 37.61 -57.90 128.25
N LEU A 9 36.42 -58.29 128.68
CA LEU A 9 35.56 -57.45 129.49
C LEU A 9 35.96 -57.60 130.96
N THR A 10 36.12 -56.49 131.68
CA THR A 10 36.41 -56.54 133.13
C THR A 10 35.16 -56.96 133.89
N ASP A 11 35.31 -57.43 135.14
CA ASP A 11 34.18 -57.75 136.01
C ASP A 11 33.27 -56.53 136.22
N ILE A 12 33.87 -55.33 136.27
CA ILE A 12 33.15 -54.05 136.32
C ILE A 12 32.39 -53.80 135.01
N GLY A 13 33.05 -53.99 133.86
CA GLY A 13 32.42 -53.85 132.55
C GLY A 13 31.27 -54.82 132.33
N ALA A 14 31.42 -56.07 132.77
CA ALA A 14 30.39 -57.09 132.73
C ALA A 14 29.19 -56.72 133.63
N ALA A 15 29.45 -56.29 134.86
CA ALA A 15 28.39 -55.84 135.77
C ALA A 15 27.64 -54.61 135.24
N LYS A 16 28.35 -53.65 134.62
CA LYS A 16 27.73 -52.45 134.03
C LYS A 16 26.96 -52.77 132.74
N LEU A 17 27.43 -53.69 131.91
CA LEU A 17 26.71 -54.14 130.72
C LEU A 17 25.44 -54.95 131.10
N ALA A 18 25.53 -55.77 132.16
CA ALA A 18 24.38 -56.47 132.73
C ALA A 18 23.36 -55.49 133.32
N SER A 19 23.83 -54.46 134.03
CA SER A 19 22.98 -53.41 134.59
C SER A 19 22.30 -52.55 133.51
N ALA A 20 23.02 -52.22 132.44
CA ALA A 20 22.48 -51.50 131.29
C ALA A 20 21.34 -52.28 130.61
N THR A 21 21.49 -53.59 130.50
CA THR A 21 20.45 -54.49 129.96
C THR A 21 19.26 -54.65 130.91
N ALA A 22 19.48 -54.71 132.23
CA ALA A 22 18.41 -54.86 133.22
C ALA A 22 17.58 -53.59 133.44
N LEU A 23 18.20 -52.40 133.34
CA LEU A 23 17.56 -51.11 133.62
C LEU A 23 17.15 -50.33 132.36
N GLY A 24 17.56 -50.76 131.17
CA GLY A 24 17.28 -50.08 129.90
C GLY A 24 18.04 -48.76 129.72
N VAL A 25 19.10 -48.52 130.50
CA VAL A 25 19.95 -47.33 130.38
C VAL A 25 21.22 -47.70 129.61
N PRO A 26 21.48 -47.10 128.43
CA PRO A 26 22.61 -47.49 127.61
C PRO A 26 23.98 -47.20 128.25
N LEU A 27 24.93 -48.14 128.10
CA LEU A 27 26.31 -47.95 128.55
C LEU A 27 27.08 -47.06 127.56
N LYS A 28 27.55 -45.91 128.04
CA LYS A 28 28.33 -44.96 127.24
C LYS A 28 29.83 -45.20 127.42
N ILE A 29 30.46 -45.79 126.42
CA ILE A 29 31.92 -45.87 126.33
C ILE A 29 32.40 -44.58 125.68
N THR A 30 33.19 -43.79 126.41
CA THR A 30 33.51 -42.41 126.00
C THR A 30 34.99 -42.21 125.71
N HIS A 31 35.86 -42.93 126.40
CA HIS A 31 37.31 -42.77 126.30
C HIS A 31 38.00 -44.09 125.99
N MET A 32 39.06 -44.00 125.20
CA MET A 32 40.05 -45.05 125.07
C MET A 32 41.35 -44.54 125.70
N ALA A 33 42.02 -45.43 126.41
CA ALA A 33 43.36 -45.19 126.89
C ALA A 33 44.32 -46.23 126.35
N VAL A 34 45.57 -45.82 126.19
CA VAL A 34 46.67 -46.65 125.74
C VAL A 34 47.83 -46.51 126.71
N GLY A 35 48.52 -47.63 126.93
CA GLY A 35 49.61 -47.75 127.89
C GLY A 35 50.78 -48.55 127.33
N ASP A 36 51.93 -48.42 127.98
CA ASP A 36 53.15 -49.15 127.65
C ASP A 36 53.32 -50.44 128.46
N GLY A 37 52.33 -50.78 129.31
CA GLY A 37 52.32 -51.98 130.13
C GLY A 37 53.42 -52.04 131.19
N GLY A 38 54.09 -50.93 131.50
CA GLY A 38 55.23 -50.91 132.42
C GLY A 38 56.51 -51.50 131.83
N GLY A 39 56.62 -51.56 130.50
CA GLY A 39 57.83 -52.05 129.83
C GLY A 39 57.77 -53.52 129.38
N VAL A 40 56.73 -54.27 129.76
CA VAL A 40 56.52 -55.68 129.38
C VAL A 40 55.08 -55.84 128.86
N LEU A 41 54.82 -56.78 127.96
CA LEU A 41 53.48 -57.04 127.45
C LEU A 41 52.56 -57.56 128.58
N PRO A 42 51.56 -56.79 129.03
CA PRO A 42 50.71 -57.21 130.14
C PRO A 42 49.74 -58.31 129.68
N THR A 43 49.41 -59.23 130.59
CA THR A 43 48.34 -60.21 130.37
C THR A 43 47.04 -59.60 130.91
N PRO A 44 46.03 -59.35 130.06
CA PRO A 44 44.77 -58.79 130.53
C PRO A 44 44.09 -59.68 131.58
N ASP A 45 43.57 -59.09 132.66
CA ASP A 45 42.81 -59.77 133.72
C ASP A 45 41.46 -59.07 133.96
N ALA A 46 40.38 -59.85 134.10
CA ALA A 46 39.04 -59.35 134.32
C ALA A 46 38.89 -58.53 135.62
N LYS A 47 39.75 -58.76 136.61
CA LYS A 47 39.74 -58.00 137.87
C LYS A 47 40.39 -56.62 137.79
N GLN A 48 40.96 -56.25 136.65
CA GLN A 48 41.62 -54.94 136.49
C GLN A 48 40.63 -53.79 136.56
N THR A 49 41.02 -52.74 137.27
CA THR A 49 40.24 -51.48 137.40
C THR A 49 40.93 -50.30 136.71
N ALA A 50 42.21 -50.44 136.34
CA ALA A 50 43.01 -49.47 135.59
C ALA A 50 44.06 -50.21 134.73
N LEU A 51 44.63 -49.50 133.74
CA LEU A 51 45.78 -49.98 132.96
C LEU A 51 47.05 -50.04 133.83
N VAL A 52 48.00 -50.91 133.48
CA VAL A 52 49.23 -51.10 134.27
C VAL A 52 50.08 -49.83 134.28
N ASN A 53 50.23 -49.18 133.12
CA ASN A 53 50.87 -47.87 133.01
C ASN A 53 50.27 -47.08 131.85
N GLU A 54 49.24 -46.31 132.16
CA GLU A 54 48.53 -45.46 131.20
C GLU A 54 49.43 -44.30 130.73
N LYS A 55 49.58 -44.17 129.41
CA LYS A 55 50.33 -43.06 128.79
C LYS A 55 49.44 -41.97 128.25
N ARG A 56 48.28 -42.36 127.72
CA ARG A 56 47.32 -41.43 127.15
C ARG A 56 45.91 -41.97 127.30
N ARG A 57 44.99 -41.09 127.69
CA ARG A 57 43.56 -41.28 127.57
C ARG A 57 42.96 -40.13 126.78
N ALA A 58 42.13 -40.43 125.79
CA ALA A 58 41.35 -39.40 125.11
C ALA A 58 39.97 -39.94 124.74
N ALA A 59 39.09 -39.00 124.35
CA ALA A 59 37.79 -39.35 123.86
C ALA A 59 37.89 -40.19 122.57
N LEU A 60 36.96 -41.11 122.39
CA LEU A 60 36.84 -41.91 121.17
C LEU A 60 36.51 -41.03 119.97
N ASN A 61 37.16 -41.31 118.83
CA ASN A 61 36.84 -40.69 117.54
C ASN A 61 35.63 -41.39 116.90
N MET A 62 35.61 -42.72 116.95
CA MET A 62 34.49 -43.52 116.45
C MET A 62 34.21 -44.71 117.38
N LEU A 63 32.93 -44.97 117.60
CA LEU A 63 32.43 -46.19 118.21
C LEU A 63 31.24 -46.69 117.38
N TYR A 64 31.40 -47.84 116.73
CA TYR A 64 30.37 -48.44 115.88
C TYR A 64 30.34 -49.96 116.02
N ILE A 65 29.20 -50.56 115.66
CA ILE A 65 29.03 -52.01 115.55
C ILE A 65 29.44 -52.42 114.13
N ASP A 66 30.24 -53.47 113.98
CA ASP A 66 30.67 -53.95 112.66
C ASP A 66 29.45 -54.32 111.79
N PRO A 67 29.28 -53.73 110.58
CA PRO A 67 28.19 -54.06 109.67
C PRO A 67 28.11 -55.54 109.28
N GLN A 68 29.23 -56.27 109.35
CA GLN A 68 29.26 -57.70 109.03
C GLN A 68 29.09 -58.61 110.25
N ASN A 69 29.27 -58.09 111.48
CA ASN A 69 29.17 -58.87 112.71
C ASN A 69 28.56 -58.03 113.85
N SER A 70 27.27 -58.23 114.13
CA SER A 70 26.54 -57.45 115.14
C SER A 70 27.03 -57.62 116.59
N SER A 71 27.85 -58.64 116.88
CA SER A 71 28.42 -58.91 118.21
C SER A 71 29.78 -58.23 118.46
N GLN A 72 30.32 -57.50 117.48
CA GLN A 72 31.61 -56.81 117.60
C GLN A 72 31.42 -55.30 117.67
N ILE A 73 31.97 -54.70 118.72
CA ILE A 73 32.03 -53.24 118.87
C ILE A 73 33.45 -52.82 118.56
N ILE A 74 33.59 -51.91 117.61
CA ILE A 74 34.86 -51.35 117.20
C ILE A 74 34.96 -49.94 117.77
N ALA A 75 35.93 -49.76 118.66
CA ALA A 75 36.30 -48.48 119.21
C ALA A 75 37.59 -48.01 118.53
N GLU A 76 37.60 -46.79 118.02
CA GLU A 76 38.76 -46.18 117.38
C GLU A 76 39.13 -44.85 118.02
N GLN A 77 40.43 -44.72 118.26
CA GLN A 77 41.03 -43.47 118.66
C GLN A 77 42.18 -43.16 117.70
N VAL A 78 42.19 -41.94 117.18
CA VAL A 78 43.30 -41.43 116.39
C VAL A 78 44.27 -40.71 117.32
N ILE A 79 45.52 -41.16 117.34
CA ILE A 79 46.61 -40.51 118.06
C ILE A 79 47.29 -39.54 117.08
N PRO A 80 47.07 -38.22 117.21
CA PRO A 80 47.72 -37.22 116.37
C PRO A 80 49.25 -37.24 116.49
N GLU A 81 49.90 -36.65 115.49
CA GLU A 81 51.37 -36.62 115.35
C GLU A 81 52.12 -35.90 116.47
N ASN A 82 51.45 -35.00 117.19
CA ASN A 82 52.02 -34.20 118.26
C ASN A 82 52.12 -34.94 119.60
N GLU A 83 51.50 -36.12 119.72
CA GLU A 83 51.50 -36.95 120.92
C GLU A 83 52.09 -38.34 120.61
N GLY A 84 53.16 -38.72 121.32
CA GLY A 84 53.91 -39.95 121.09
C GLY A 84 55.17 -40.03 121.97
N GLY A 85 56.15 -40.81 121.55
CA GLY A 85 57.41 -41.06 122.26
C GLY A 85 57.39 -42.31 123.15
N TRP A 86 56.39 -43.17 123.01
CA TRP A 86 56.19 -44.34 123.87
C TRP A 86 55.66 -45.54 123.07
N TRP A 87 55.92 -46.73 123.61
CA TRP A 87 55.41 -47.99 123.07
C TRP A 87 53.96 -48.21 123.49
N ILE A 88 53.14 -48.67 122.56
CA ILE A 88 51.76 -49.07 122.80
C ILE A 88 51.74 -50.58 122.98
N ARG A 89 51.26 -51.04 124.14
CA ARG A 89 51.21 -52.47 124.51
C ARG A 89 49.90 -52.88 125.16
N GLU A 90 49.20 -51.95 125.79
CA GLU A 90 47.87 -52.17 126.34
C GLU A 90 46.91 -51.08 125.89
N VAL A 91 45.63 -51.45 125.79
CA VAL A 91 44.53 -50.57 125.46
C VAL A 91 43.37 -50.86 126.41
N GLY A 92 42.70 -49.79 126.85
CA GLY A 92 41.56 -49.86 127.75
C GLY A 92 40.42 -48.98 127.28
N LEU A 93 39.19 -49.46 127.42
CA LEU A 93 37.98 -48.68 127.18
C LEU A 93 37.34 -48.25 128.49
N PHE A 94 36.96 -46.99 128.57
CA PHE A 94 36.41 -46.38 129.77
C PHE A 94 35.04 -45.76 129.51
N ASP A 95 34.17 -45.83 130.52
CA ASP A 95 32.88 -45.16 130.51
C ASP A 95 32.96 -43.69 130.97
N GLU A 96 31.82 -42.98 130.93
CA GLU A 96 31.71 -41.58 131.37
C GLU A 96 32.06 -41.36 132.86
N SER A 97 31.96 -42.39 133.70
CA SER A 97 32.34 -42.34 135.12
C SER A 97 33.83 -42.63 135.36
N GLY A 98 34.57 -42.96 134.30
CA GLY A 98 35.99 -43.32 134.37
C GLY A 98 36.25 -44.78 134.76
N ALA A 99 35.23 -45.64 134.78
CA ALA A 99 35.40 -47.06 135.07
C ALA A 99 35.94 -47.82 133.84
N LEU A 100 36.90 -48.73 134.06
CA LEU A 100 37.49 -49.56 133.00
C LEU A 100 36.51 -50.66 132.60
N ILE A 101 35.98 -50.58 131.38
CA ILE A 101 34.97 -51.48 130.83
C ILE A 101 35.62 -52.70 130.17
N ALA A 102 36.65 -52.47 129.37
CA ALA A 102 37.37 -53.53 128.68
C ALA A 102 38.85 -53.22 128.66
N VAL A 103 39.67 -54.27 128.69
CA VAL A 103 41.13 -54.18 128.61
C VAL A 103 41.63 -55.18 127.59
N GLY A 104 42.67 -54.79 126.85
CA GLY A 104 43.31 -55.66 125.89
C GLY A 104 44.79 -55.39 125.78
N ASN A 105 45.52 -56.39 125.34
CA ASN A 105 46.91 -56.26 124.96
C ASN A 105 47.04 -56.13 123.44
N CYS A 106 48.02 -55.37 122.97
CA CYS A 106 48.28 -55.18 121.55
C CYS A 106 49.76 -55.45 121.20
N PRO A 107 50.08 -55.75 119.93
CA PRO A 107 51.46 -55.89 119.50
C PRO A 107 52.26 -54.64 119.81
N GLU A 108 53.50 -54.81 120.27
CA GLU A 108 54.36 -53.69 120.63
C GLU A 108 54.58 -52.80 119.41
N SER A 109 54.02 -51.59 119.45
CA SER A 109 54.13 -50.61 118.36
C SER A 109 54.66 -49.30 118.92
N TYR A 110 55.78 -48.82 118.38
CA TYR A 110 56.33 -47.53 118.76
C TYR A 110 55.64 -46.41 118.02
N LYS A 111 55.08 -45.46 118.77
CA LYS A 111 54.45 -44.27 118.21
C LYS A 111 55.40 -43.08 118.35
N PRO A 112 56.16 -42.72 117.29
CA PRO A 112 57.05 -41.57 117.36
C PRO A 112 56.26 -40.26 117.50
N GLN A 113 56.89 -39.28 118.17
CA GLN A 113 56.39 -37.91 118.24
C GLN A 113 57.07 -37.06 117.16
N LEU A 114 56.40 -36.03 116.67
CA LEU A 114 56.91 -35.15 115.61
C LEU A 114 58.32 -34.57 115.89
N ALA A 115 58.68 -34.37 117.17
CA ALA A 115 60.03 -33.93 117.57
C ALA A 115 61.14 -34.95 117.23
N GLU A 116 60.81 -36.23 117.04
CA GLU A 116 61.74 -37.30 116.64
C GLU A 116 61.90 -37.40 115.11
N GLY A 117 61.42 -36.40 114.37
CA GLY A 117 61.61 -36.28 112.92
C GLY A 117 60.63 -37.08 112.06
N SER A 118 59.65 -37.77 112.67
CA SER A 118 58.59 -38.49 111.95
C SER A 118 57.28 -38.48 112.75
N GLY A 119 56.54 -37.38 112.65
CA GLY A 119 55.20 -37.26 113.21
C GLY A 119 54.22 -38.09 112.39
N ARG A 120 53.93 -39.31 112.83
CA ARG A 120 52.88 -40.15 112.24
C ARG A 120 51.60 -39.97 113.02
N THR A 121 50.47 -39.85 112.33
CA THR A 121 49.15 -40.02 112.96
C THR A 121 48.84 -41.51 112.95
N GLN A 122 48.56 -42.11 114.12
CA GLN A 122 48.33 -43.55 114.24
C GLN A 122 46.97 -43.82 114.84
N THR A 123 46.14 -44.57 114.12
CA THR A 123 44.83 -44.99 114.62
C THR A 123 44.99 -46.28 115.40
N VAL A 124 44.54 -46.27 116.66
CA VAL A 124 44.43 -47.45 117.52
C VAL A 124 42.98 -47.91 117.49
N ARG A 125 42.78 -49.18 117.14
CA ARG A 125 41.47 -49.83 117.04
C ARG A 125 41.41 -50.94 118.08
N MET A 126 40.44 -50.88 118.98
CA MET A 126 40.11 -51.96 119.91
C MET A 126 38.79 -52.60 119.47
N VAL A 127 38.81 -53.90 119.23
CA VAL A 127 37.61 -54.68 118.92
C VAL A 127 37.19 -55.42 120.18
N LEU A 128 35.97 -55.20 120.63
CA LEU A 128 35.38 -55.85 121.79
C LEU A 128 34.23 -56.76 121.34
N ILE A 129 34.28 -58.02 121.74
CA ILE A 129 33.21 -58.99 121.45
C ILE A 129 32.30 -59.06 122.67
N THR A 130 31.00 -58.85 122.48
CA THR A 130 30.00 -58.89 123.57
C THR A 130 28.78 -59.72 123.17
N SER A 131 28.04 -60.22 124.15
CA SER A 131 26.84 -61.02 123.93
C SER A 131 25.57 -60.20 123.59
N SER A 132 25.57 -58.88 123.78
CA SER A 132 24.47 -57.98 123.38
C SER A 132 24.98 -56.55 123.16
N THR A 133 24.68 -55.98 121.98
CA THR A 133 25.15 -54.65 121.54
C THR A 133 24.05 -53.58 121.48
N ASP A 134 22.80 -53.95 121.78
CA ASP A 134 21.61 -53.09 121.63
C ASP A 134 21.60 -51.89 122.59
N ASN A 135 22.32 -51.98 123.72
CA ASN A 135 22.29 -50.99 124.80
C ASN A 135 23.54 -50.10 124.85
N ILE A 136 24.14 -49.78 123.70
CA ILE A 136 25.37 -48.98 123.61
C ILE A 136 25.16 -47.77 122.70
N ILE A 137 25.53 -46.57 123.18
CA ILE A 137 25.38 -45.33 122.40
C ILE A 137 26.57 -45.15 121.46
N LEU A 138 26.29 -45.15 120.16
CA LEU A 138 27.28 -44.95 119.09
C LEU A 138 27.58 -43.46 118.91
N LYS A 139 28.85 -43.11 118.65
CA LYS A 139 29.29 -41.73 118.43
C LYS A 139 29.97 -41.60 117.07
N ILE A 140 29.41 -40.76 116.20
CA ILE A 140 29.94 -40.39 114.88
C ILE A 140 29.98 -38.86 114.79
N ASP A 141 31.15 -38.27 114.52
CA ASP A 141 31.32 -36.84 114.24
C ASP A 141 31.62 -36.63 112.73
N PRO A 142 30.76 -35.93 111.96
CA PRO A 142 30.82 -35.89 110.49
C PRO A 142 31.66 -34.77 109.85
N ALA A 143 32.51 -34.04 110.58
CA ALA A 143 33.21 -32.85 110.05
C ALA A 143 34.40 -33.09 109.07
N VAL A 144 34.62 -34.30 108.53
CA VAL A 144 35.69 -34.56 107.55
C VAL A 144 35.24 -35.55 106.45
N VAL A 145 34.73 -35.06 105.31
CA VAL A 145 34.52 -35.90 104.11
C VAL A 145 34.83 -35.12 102.80
N LEU A 146 35.80 -35.59 102.01
CA LEU A 146 36.07 -35.17 100.62
C LEU A 146 35.24 -36.00 99.62
N ALA A 147 34.70 -35.39 98.55
CA ALA A 147 34.02 -36.09 97.44
C ALA A 147 35.01 -36.62 96.37
N THR A 148 34.74 -37.80 95.79
CA THR A 148 35.67 -38.51 94.88
C THR A 148 35.43 -38.19 93.40
N ARG A 149 36.52 -38.25 92.60
CA ARG A 149 36.57 -37.94 91.15
C ARG A 149 35.50 -38.65 90.30
N LYS A 150 35.12 -39.87 90.68
CA LYS A 150 34.12 -40.69 89.97
C LYS A 150 32.73 -40.02 89.90
N TYR A 151 32.34 -39.25 90.92
CA TYR A 151 31.04 -38.57 90.92
C TYR A 151 30.97 -37.45 89.87
N VAL A 152 32.11 -36.81 89.56
CA VAL A 152 32.17 -35.70 88.59
C VAL A 152 32.15 -36.23 87.15
N ASP A 153 32.93 -37.28 86.85
CA ASP A 153 33.02 -37.83 85.49
C ASP A 153 31.67 -38.43 85.03
N ASP A 154 30.95 -39.12 85.92
CA ASP A 154 29.64 -39.71 85.62
C ASP A 154 28.60 -38.63 85.25
N LYS A 155 28.69 -37.41 85.83
CA LYS A 155 27.76 -36.30 85.55
C LYS A 155 28.04 -35.55 84.25
N ILE A 156 29.29 -35.46 83.82
CA ILE A 156 29.65 -34.81 82.55
C ILE A 156 29.26 -35.69 81.35
N SER A 157 29.49 -37.01 81.44
CA SER A 157 29.09 -37.94 80.38
C SER A 157 27.57 -37.98 80.15
N GLU A 158 26.79 -37.83 81.23
CA GLU A 158 25.32 -37.75 81.16
C GLU A 158 24.84 -36.46 80.45
N HIS A 159 25.58 -35.35 80.57
CA HIS A 159 25.22 -34.08 79.91
C HIS A 159 25.54 -34.09 78.41
N GLU A 160 26.71 -34.60 77.99
CA GLU A 160 27.15 -34.64 76.59
C GLU A 160 26.22 -35.46 75.69
N GLN A 161 25.54 -36.48 76.24
CA GLN A 161 24.58 -37.30 75.50
C GLN A 161 23.15 -36.74 75.52
N SER A 162 22.89 -35.70 76.30
CA SER A 162 21.55 -35.12 76.43
C SER A 162 21.28 -34.09 75.32
N ARG A 163 20.16 -34.25 74.60
CA ARG A 163 19.61 -33.22 73.69
C ARG A 163 18.47 -32.43 74.34
N ARG A 164 18.54 -32.19 75.65
CA ARG A 164 17.50 -31.47 76.40
C ARG A 164 17.69 -29.95 76.27
N HIS A 165 17.59 -29.45 75.04
CA HIS A 165 17.58 -28.02 74.73
C HIS A 165 16.30 -27.66 73.98
N PRO A 166 15.76 -26.44 74.17
CA PRO A 166 14.54 -25.99 73.49
C PRO A 166 14.77 -25.73 72.00
N ASP A 167 13.70 -25.89 71.21
CA ASP A 167 13.70 -25.56 69.78
C ASP A 167 13.75 -24.04 69.54
N ALA A 168 14.22 -23.64 68.36
CA ALA A 168 14.23 -22.23 67.96
C ALA A 168 12.82 -21.73 67.66
N SER A 169 12.57 -20.46 67.94
CA SER A 169 11.35 -19.74 67.57
C SER A 169 11.70 -18.39 66.94
N LEU A 170 10.68 -17.68 66.44
CA LEU A 170 10.85 -16.33 65.87
C LEU A 170 11.41 -15.31 66.88
N THR A 171 11.34 -15.60 68.19
CA THR A 171 11.76 -14.68 69.26
C THR A 171 12.83 -15.25 70.19
N ALA A 172 13.20 -16.51 70.07
CA ALA A 172 14.20 -17.17 70.93
C ALA A 172 15.10 -18.13 70.15
N LYS A 173 16.40 -18.11 70.46
CA LYS A 173 17.40 -18.99 69.85
C LYS A 173 17.25 -20.43 70.40
N GLY A 174 17.40 -21.43 69.54
CA GLY A 174 17.33 -22.87 69.87
C GLY A 174 17.78 -23.74 68.70
N PHE A 175 17.53 -25.04 68.73
CA PHE A 175 17.79 -25.94 67.61
C PHE A 175 16.62 -25.96 66.60
N THR A 176 16.90 -26.16 65.31
CA THR A 176 15.87 -26.17 64.25
C THR A 176 16.10 -27.34 63.31
N GLN A 177 15.03 -28.00 62.86
CA GLN A 177 15.11 -29.08 61.87
C GLN A 177 14.99 -28.53 60.44
N LEU A 178 15.77 -29.09 59.51
CA LEU A 178 15.81 -28.64 58.12
C LEU A 178 14.76 -29.34 57.25
N SER A 179 14.12 -28.61 56.34
CA SER A 179 13.16 -29.15 55.36
C SER A 179 13.53 -28.76 53.92
N SER A 180 13.37 -29.71 53.00
CA SER A 180 13.59 -29.50 51.55
C SER A 180 12.30 -29.42 50.74
N ALA A 181 11.14 -29.28 51.38
CA ALA A 181 9.86 -29.07 50.70
C ALA A 181 9.76 -27.62 50.18
N THR A 182 9.23 -27.43 48.96
CA THR A 182 9.09 -26.12 48.30
C THR A 182 7.78 -25.40 48.61
N ASN A 183 6.88 -26.05 49.35
CA ASN A 183 5.55 -25.57 49.71
C ASN A 183 5.24 -25.80 51.20
N SER A 184 6.27 -25.84 52.05
CA SER A 184 6.10 -26.03 53.50
C SER A 184 5.46 -24.81 54.14
N GLU A 185 4.40 -25.02 54.92
CA GLU A 185 3.76 -23.99 55.76
C GLU A 185 4.28 -24.00 57.21
N SER A 186 5.25 -24.88 57.52
CA SER A 186 5.80 -25.03 58.87
C SER A 186 6.68 -23.84 59.29
N GLU A 187 6.38 -23.26 60.46
CA GLU A 187 7.18 -22.18 61.09
C GLU A 187 8.31 -22.71 62.00
N ILE A 188 8.38 -24.02 62.23
CA ILE A 188 9.38 -24.66 63.10
C ILE A 188 10.50 -25.36 62.32
N LEU A 189 10.45 -25.31 60.98
CA LEU A 189 11.43 -25.91 60.10
C LEU A 189 12.12 -24.83 59.25
N ALA A 190 13.43 -24.94 59.07
CA ALA A 190 14.18 -24.04 58.19
C ALA A 190 14.30 -24.63 56.77
N ALA A 191 14.07 -23.79 55.75
CA ALA A 191 14.21 -24.19 54.36
C ALA A 191 15.68 -24.44 53.97
N THR A 192 15.94 -25.51 53.22
CA THR A 192 17.28 -25.79 52.67
C THR A 192 17.52 -25.03 51.36
N PRO A 193 18.79 -24.80 50.96
CA PRO A 193 19.11 -24.25 49.64
C PRO A 193 18.49 -25.04 48.47
N LYS A 194 18.26 -26.36 48.65
CA LYS A 194 17.60 -27.21 47.67
C LYS A 194 16.13 -26.82 47.45
N ALA A 195 15.38 -26.52 48.53
CA ALA A 195 14.00 -26.04 48.41
C ALA A 195 13.95 -24.68 47.69
N VAL A 196 14.84 -23.75 48.06
CA VAL A 196 14.90 -22.42 47.45
C VAL A 196 15.23 -22.50 45.95
N LYS A 197 16.19 -23.34 45.57
CA LYS A 197 16.55 -23.55 44.16
C LYS A 197 15.40 -24.15 43.34
N ALA A 198 14.71 -25.15 43.88
CA ALA A 198 13.57 -25.77 43.20
C ALA A 198 12.38 -24.82 43.02
N ALA A 199 12.10 -23.95 44.00
CA ALA A 199 11.08 -22.91 43.85
C ALA A 199 11.46 -21.85 42.80
N TYR A 200 12.74 -21.45 42.76
CA TYR A 200 13.25 -20.51 41.76
C TYR A 200 13.17 -21.08 40.34
N ASP A 201 13.60 -22.32 40.12
CA ASP A 201 13.57 -22.95 38.79
C ASP A 201 12.12 -23.13 38.28
N LEU A 202 11.16 -23.42 39.18
CA LEU A 202 9.74 -23.46 38.84
C LEU A 202 9.19 -22.09 38.43
N ALA A 203 9.56 -21.02 39.14
CA ALA A 203 9.15 -19.66 38.80
C ALA A 203 9.76 -19.20 37.45
N ALA A 204 11.04 -19.49 37.21
CA ALA A 204 11.73 -19.20 35.96
C ALA A 204 11.12 -19.97 34.77
N GLY A 205 10.66 -21.21 34.97
CA GLY A 205 9.98 -22.01 33.95
C GLY A 205 8.53 -21.59 33.65
N LYS A 206 7.89 -20.80 34.53
CA LYS A 206 6.52 -20.30 34.36
C LYS A 206 6.44 -18.90 33.73
N ALA A 207 7.56 -18.18 33.66
CA ALA A 207 7.65 -16.92 32.93
C ALA A 207 7.84 -17.19 31.43
N SER A 208 6.75 -17.34 30.69
CA SER A 208 6.82 -17.42 29.23
C SER A 208 7.35 -16.08 28.69
N ALA A 209 8.48 -16.12 27.97
CA ALA A 209 9.01 -14.94 27.26
C ALA A 209 8.06 -14.42 26.16
N SER A 210 6.98 -15.16 25.86
CA SER A 210 5.91 -14.76 24.96
C SER A 210 4.59 -15.36 25.44
N HIS A 211 3.61 -14.52 25.74
CA HIS A 211 2.22 -14.91 26.04
C HIS A 211 1.25 -14.09 25.19
N THR A 212 -0.02 -14.47 25.15
CA THR A 212 -1.07 -13.77 24.39
C THR A 212 -2.13 -13.21 25.32
N HIS A 213 -2.72 -12.07 24.95
CA HIS A 213 -3.87 -11.46 25.62
C HIS A 213 -5.12 -11.58 24.75
N PRO A 214 -6.29 -11.92 25.31
CA PRO A 214 -7.57 -11.64 24.67
C PRO A 214 -7.68 -10.13 24.38
N TRP A 215 -8.14 -9.76 23.18
CA TRP A 215 -8.26 -8.35 22.75
C TRP A 215 -9.07 -7.49 23.74
N SER A 216 -10.09 -8.07 24.39
CA SER A 216 -10.93 -7.41 25.39
C SER A 216 -10.20 -6.99 26.68
N GLN A 217 -8.99 -7.49 26.92
CA GLN A 217 -8.17 -7.15 28.09
C GLN A 217 -7.12 -6.06 27.78
N ILE A 218 -7.03 -5.59 26.52
CA ILE A 218 -6.12 -4.52 26.11
C ILE A 218 -6.90 -3.20 26.18
N THR A 219 -6.66 -2.40 27.23
CA THR A 219 -7.25 -1.07 27.39
C THR A 219 -6.30 0.02 26.87
N ASP A 220 -6.82 1.23 26.67
CA ASP A 220 -6.03 2.44 26.34
C ASP A 220 -5.29 2.42 24.99
N VAL A 221 -5.77 1.64 24.01
CA VAL A 221 -5.31 1.76 22.62
C VAL A 221 -5.96 3.01 22.02
N PRO A 222 -5.20 4.07 21.68
CA PRO A 222 -5.78 5.30 21.14
C PRO A 222 -6.42 5.05 19.77
N ALA A 223 -7.34 5.92 19.37
CA ALA A 223 -7.79 5.98 17.98
C ALA A 223 -6.62 6.45 17.10
N ALA A 224 -6.45 5.87 15.91
CA ALA A 224 -5.39 6.33 15.02
C ALA A 224 -5.73 7.70 14.44
N SER A 225 -4.70 8.51 14.20
CA SER A 225 -4.77 9.80 13.53
C SER A 225 -3.59 9.95 12.56
N LEU A 226 -3.50 11.09 11.87
CA LEU A 226 -2.35 11.40 11.01
C LEU A 226 -1.01 11.46 11.76
N THR A 227 -1.04 11.56 13.09
CA THR A 227 0.17 11.72 13.93
C THR A 227 0.29 10.69 15.05
N VAL A 228 -0.74 9.88 15.32
CA VAL A 228 -0.78 8.88 16.42
C VAL A 228 -1.18 7.52 15.88
N LYS A 229 -0.38 6.48 16.16
CA LYS A 229 -0.72 5.09 15.83
C LYS A 229 -1.83 4.58 16.77
N GLY A 230 -2.83 3.89 16.23
CA GLY A 230 -3.99 3.45 17.01
C GLY A 230 -4.93 2.51 16.24
N THR A 231 -6.14 2.32 16.75
CA THR A 231 -7.21 1.56 16.07
C THR A 231 -8.06 2.48 15.19
N VAL A 232 -8.58 1.95 14.07
CA VAL A 232 -9.37 2.73 13.09
C VAL A 232 -10.68 1.99 12.80
N GLN A 233 -11.78 2.73 12.73
CA GLN A 233 -13.06 2.18 12.30
C GLN A 233 -13.13 2.11 10.77
N LEU A 234 -13.64 1.01 10.22
CA LEU A 234 -13.77 0.83 8.78
C LEU A 234 -15.06 1.46 8.25
N SER A 235 -14.98 2.10 7.08
CA SER A 235 -16.12 2.70 6.38
C SER A 235 -16.25 2.20 4.94
N SER A 236 -17.50 1.99 4.50
CA SER A 236 -17.82 1.65 3.10
C SER A 236 -18.44 2.81 2.31
N ALA A 237 -18.47 4.02 2.87
CA ALA A 237 -18.89 5.21 2.13
C ALA A 237 -17.85 5.58 1.06
N THR A 238 -18.32 5.96 -0.14
CA THR A 238 -17.46 6.34 -1.29
C THR A 238 -17.20 7.85 -1.38
N ASN A 239 -17.81 8.63 -0.49
CA ASN A 239 -17.71 10.09 -0.40
C ASN A 239 -17.42 10.56 1.04
N SER A 240 -16.86 9.68 1.88
CA SER A 240 -16.53 10.02 3.28
C SER A 240 -15.50 11.13 3.35
N THR A 241 -15.73 12.12 4.19
CA THR A 241 -14.77 13.17 4.55
C THR A 241 -14.13 12.91 5.93
N SER A 242 -14.34 11.73 6.52
CA SER A 242 -13.87 11.38 7.87
C SER A 242 -12.37 11.07 7.89
N GLU A 243 -11.61 11.76 8.74
CA GLU A 243 -10.18 11.50 8.95
C GLU A 243 -9.90 10.36 9.95
N THR A 244 -10.90 9.92 10.71
CA THR A 244 -10.79 8.87 11.75
C THR A 244 -11.26 7.49 11.30
N GLN A 245 -11.60 7.34 10.02
CA GLN A 245 -12.12 6.09 9.45
C GLN A 245 -11.29 5.68 8.23
N ALA A 246 -11.03 4.38 8.09
CA ALA A 246 -10.33 3.83 6.93
C ALA A 246 -11.32 3.29 5.88
N ALA A 247 -11.03 3.51 4.60
CA ALA A 247 -11.82 2.98 3.51
C ALA A 247 -11.71 1.44 3.43
N THR A 248 -12.85 0.77 3.32
CA THR A 248 -12.91 -0.67 3.05
C THR A 248 -12.59 -0.99 1.59
N PRO A 249 -12.12 -2.22 1.27
CA PRO A 249 -12.01 -2.69 -0.10
C PRO A 249 -13.31 -2.56 -0.91
N LYS A 250 -14.48 -2.65 -0.25
CA LYS A 250 -15.79 -2.43 -0.86
C LYS A 250 -15.97 -0.98 -1.36
N ALA A 251 -15.60 0.02 -0.54
CA ALA A 251 -15.64 1.43 -0.97
C ALA A 251 -14.68 1.68 -2.13
N VAL A 252 -13.45 1.17 -2.03
CA VAL A 252 -12.43 1.33 -3.10
C VAL A 252 -12.91 0.68 -4.39
N LYS A 253 -13.47 -0.54 -4.33
CA LYS A 253 -14.04 -1.22 -5.49
C LYS A 253 -15.21 -0.45 -6.10
N ALA A 254 -16.11 0.09 -5.29
CA ALA A 254 -17.23 0.90 -5.78
C ALA A 254 -16.77 2.19 -6.47
N VAL A 255 -15.73 2.86 -5.95
CA VAL A 255 -15.11 4.02 -6.61
C VAL A 255 -14.43 3.60 -7.91
N TYR A 256 -13.69 2.48 -7.90
CA TYR A 256 -13.05 1.94 -9.10
C TYR A 256 -14.07 1.60 -10.19
N ASP A 257 -15.15 0.89 -9.85
CA ASP A 257 -16.20 0.53 -10.80
C ASP A 257 -16.90 1.78 -11.35
N LEU A 258 -17.16 2.77 -10.48
CA LEU A 258 -17.71 4.06 -10.90
C LEU A 258 -16.76 4.78 -11.87
N ALA A 259 -15.46 4.79 -11.61
CA ALA A 259 -14.46 5.45 -12.46
C ALA A 259 -14.20 4.69 -13.77
N ASN A 260 -14.21 3.35 -13.74
CA ASN A 260 -13.94 2.50 -14.90
C ASN A 260 -15.04 2.60 -15.98
N GLY A 261 -16.26 3.02 -15.60
CA GLY A 261 -17.35 3.32 -16.52
C GLY A 261 -17.38 4.77 -17.02
N LYS A 262 -16.46 5.64 -16.57
CA LYS A 262 -16.38 7.04 -17.01
C LYS A 262 -15.27 7.21 -18.04
N GLN A 263 -15.50 8.15 -18.94
CA GLN A 263 -14.47 8.57 -19.88
C GLN A 263 -13.30 9.25 -19.13
N PRO A 264 -12.03 9.03 -19.55
CA PRO A 264 -10.90 9.78 -19.01
C PRO A 264 -11.14 11.30 -19.07
N ALA A 265 -10.57 12.01 -18.11
CA ALA A 265 -10.61 13.47 -18.12
C ALA A 265 -9.90 13.98 -19.40
N ASP A 266 -10.66 14.67 -20.24
CA ASP A 266 -10.22 15.18 -21.54
C ASP A 266 -10.75 16.62 -21.70
N ALA A 267 -9.83 17.53 -22.03
CA ALA A 267 -10.12 18.96 -22.08
C ALA A 267 -11.06 19.31 -23.24
N THR A 268 -10.94 18.61 -24.38
CA THR A 268 -11.83 18.77 -25.54
C THR A 268 -13.25 18.33 -25.21
N LEU A 269 -13.43 17.18 -24.55
CA LEU A 269 -14.75 16.69 -24.12
C LEU A 269 -15.38 17.59 -23.05
N THR A 270 -14.55 18.15 -22.17
CA THR A 270 -14.99 19.16 -21.20
C THR A 270 -15.48 20.43 -21.90
N ALA A 271 -14.77 20.89 -22.94
CA ALA A 271 -15.17 22.06 -23.73
C ALA A 271 -16.49 21.83 -24.47
N LEU A 272 -16.71 20.64 -25.06
CA LEU A 272 -17.98 20.29 -25.68
C LEU A 272 -19.13 20.19 -24.68
N ALA A 273 -18.89 19.58 -23.51
CA ALA A 273 -19.90 19.44 -22.46
C ALA A 273 -20.30 20.79 -21.84
N GLY A 274 -19.43 21.79 -21.90
CA GLY A 274 -19.70 23.16 -21.43
C GLY A 274 -20.52 24.02 -22.39
N LEU A 275 -20.81 23.56 -23.63
CA LEU A 275 -21.59 24.33 -24.59
C LEU A 275 -23.07 24.41 -24.17
N ALA A 276 -23.67 25.60 -24.29
CA ALA A 276 -25.08 25.81 -23.99
C ALA A 276 -25.97 25.01 -24.95
N THR A 277 -26.80 24.10 -24.42
CA THR A 277 -27.73 23.32 -25.24
C THR A 277 -28.79 24.23 -25.86
N ALA A 278 -28.85 24.29 -27.19
CA ALA A 278 -29.85 25.05 -27.93
C ALA A 278 -30.17 24.39 -29.27
N ALA A 279 -31.41 24.54 -29.74
CA ALA A 279 -31.81 24.09 -31.07
C ALA A 279 -31.03 24.84 -32.16
N ASP A 280 -30.87 24.19 -33.32
CA ASP A 280 -30.27 24.79 -34.52
C ASP A 280 -28.84 25.34 -34.32
N LYS A 281 -28.07 24.73 -33.41
CA LYS A 281 -26.65 25.05 -33.19
C LYS A 281 -25.72 23.94 -33.66
N LEU A 282 -24.58 24.33 -34.19
CA LEU A 282 -23.47 23.43 -34.55
C LEU A 282 -22.25 23.77 -33.68
N PRO A 283 -21.73 22.81 -32.91
CA PRO A 283 -20.43 22.93 -32.25
C PRO A 283 -19.28 23.05 -33.24
N TYR A 284 -18.33 23.94 -32.96
CA TYR A 284 -17.07 24.05 -33.69
C TYR A 284 -15.94 24.47 -32.73
N PHE A 285 -14.70 24.13 -33.08
CA PHE A 285 -13.53 24.50 -32.28
C PHE A 285 -13.00 25.88 -32.65
N THR A 286 -12.67 26.69 -31.65
CA THR A 286 -12.04 28.02 -31.81
C THR A 286 -10.54 28.01 -31.53
N GLY A 287 -10.01 26.87 -31.11
CA GLY A 287 -8.62 26.61 -30.75
C GLY A 287 -8.51 25.23 -30.08
N ASN A 288 -7.31 24.85 -29.62
CA ASN A 288 -7.13 23.64 -28.83
C ASN A 288 -8.01 23.69 -27.58
N ASP A 289 -8.76 22.60 -27.32
CA ASP A 289 -9.60 22.45 -26.12
C ASP A 289 -10.59 23.60 -25.88
N THR A 290 -11.00 24.31 -26.94
CA THR A 290 -12.00 25.37 -26.87
C THR A 290 -13.04 25.18 -27.97
N ALA A 291 -14.31 25.14 -27.58
CA ALA A 291 -15.42 24.99 -28.50
C ALA A 291 -16.41 26.16 -28.36
N SER A 292 -17.12 26.46 -29.44
CA SER A 292 -18.17 27.45 -29.50
C SER A 292 -19.33 26.92 -30.36
N LEU A 293 -20.43 27.67 -30.40
CA LEU A 293 -21.61 27.34 -31.18
C LEU A 293 -21.83 28.38 -32.27
N THR A 294 -22.11 27.89 -33.47
CA THR A 294 -22.66 28.72 -34.55
C THR A 294 -24.08 28.29 -34.88
N THR A 295 -24.85 29.16 -35.52
CA THR A 295 -26.20 28.82 -35.99
C THR A 295 -26.10 27.90 -37.21
N LEU A 296 -26.71 26.73 -37.14
CA LEU A 296 -26.85 25.82 -38.28
C LEU A 296 -28.22 26.05 -38.93
N THR A 297 -28.23 26.75 -40.05
CA THR A 297 -29.48 27.12 -40.76
C THR A 297 -30.19 25.91 -41.36
N ASN A 298 -31.49 26.05 -41.67
CA ASN A 298 -32.24 25.03 -42.42
C ASN A 298 -31.55 24.67 -43.74
N VAL A 299 -30.98 25.65 -44.45
CA VAL A 299 -30.22 25.41 -45.69
C VAL A 299 -29.00 24.53 -45.43
N GLY A 300 -28.23 24.84 -44.38
CA GLY A 300 -27.07 24.03 -43.99
C GLY A 300 -27.46 22.60 -43.63
N ARG A 301 -28.54 22.42 -42.85
CA ARG A 301 -29.07 21.08 -42.53
C ARG A 301 -29.52 20.33 -43.77
N ASN A 302 -30.25 20.98 -44.66
CA ASN A 302 -30.72 20.35 -45.90
C ASN A 302 -29.58 19.86 -46.78
N ILE A 303 -28.45 20.58 -46.83
CA ILE A 303 -27.26 20.18 -47.57
C ILE A 303 -26.57 19.00 -46.89
N LEU A 304 -26.36 19.06 -45.57
CA LEU A 304 -25.72 17.99 -44.79
C LEU A 304 -26.54 16.68 -44.77
N ASP A 305 -27.86 16.79 -44.89
CA ASP A 305 -28.81 15.67 -44.97
C ASP A 305 -28.80 14.96 -46.33
N LYS A 306 -28.16 15.53 -47.37
CA LYS A 306 -28.13 14.90 -48.69
C LYS A 306 -27.16 13.72 -48.74
N ALA A 307 -27.67 12.57 -49.15
CA ALA A 307 -26.89 11.33 -49.29
C ALA A 307 -25.92 11.30 -50.49
N SER A 308 -25.97 12.30 -51.39
CA SER A 308 -25.09 12.36 -52.55
C SER A 308 -24.86 13.78 -53.05
N THR A 309 -23.76 13.97 -53.77
CA THR A 309 -23.47 15.22 -54.48
C THR A 309 -24.58 15.59 -55.46
N GLN A 310 -25.17 14.61 -56.16
CA GLN A 310 -26.29 14.83 -57.08
C GLN A 310 -27.50 15.45 -56.36
N ALA A 311 -27.84 14.97 -55.16
CA ALA A 311 -28.95 15.51 -54.39
C ALA A 311 -28.67 16.94 -53.89
N VAL A 312 -27.41 17.27 -53.60
CA VAL A 312 -27.00 18.67 -53.31
C VAL A 312 -27.17 19.55 -54.53
N ILE A 313 -26.73 19.10 -55.71
CA ILE A 313 -26.82 19.85 -56.97
C ILE A 313 -28.31 20.09 -57.34
N GLN A 314 -29.16 19.09 -57.15
CA GLN A 314 -30.62 19.23 -57.33
C GLN A 314 -31.22 20.23 -56.34
N TYR A 315 -30.81 20.16 -55.06
CA TYR A 315 -31.27 21.12 -54.04
C TYR A 315 -30.87 22.56 -54.38
N LEU A 316 -29.69 22.75 -54.98
CA LEU A 316 -29.22 24.05 -55.46
C LEU A 316 -29.89 24.49 -56.79
N GLY A 317 -30.77 23.66 -57.37
CA GLY A 317 -31.45 23.96 -58.64
C GLY A 317 -30.56 23.87 -59.88
N LEU A 318 -29.39 23.22 -59.77
CA LEU A 318 -28.42 23.08 -60.86
C LEU A 318 -28.61 21.78 -61.66
N SER A 319 -29.53 20.93 -61.21
CA SER A 319 -29.97 19.73 -61.92
C SER A 319 -31.42 19.41 -61.57
N ASP A 320 -32.08 18.63 -62.42
CA ASP A 320 -33.42 18.07 -62.21
C ASP A 320 -33.40 16.54 -62.41
N ALA A 321 -34.57 15.93 -62.61
CA ALA A 321 -34.70 14.49 -62.90
C ALA A 321 -34.08 14.09 -64.26
N SER A 322 -33.84 15.07 -65.14
CA SER A 322 -33.33 14.90 -66.50
C SER A 322 -31.82 15.13 -66.62
N GLY A 323 -31.17 15.66 -65.58
CA GLY A 323 -29.73 15.92 -65.54
C GLY A 323 -29.38 17.33 -65.07
N TYR A 324 -28.17 17.80 -65.38
CA TYR A 324 -27.77 19.20 -65.15
C TYR A 324 -28.60 20.14 -66.02
N VAL A 325 -28.92 21.35 -65.55
CA VAL A 325 -29.73 22.30 -66.31
C VAL A 325 -28.93 23.59 -66.58
N GLY A 326 -28.89 24.01 -67.84
CA GLY A 326 -28.32 25.30 -68.26
C GLY A 326 -26.79 25.36 -68.29
N ARG A 327 -26.09 24.25 -68.03
CA ARG A 327 -24.62 24.21 -68.09
C ARG A 327 -24.17 24.23 -69.56
N TRP A 328 -23.31 25.17 -69.93
CA TRP A 328 -22.65 25.15 -71.24
C TRP A 328 -21.79 23.90 -71.39
N LEU A 329 -22.03 23.12 -72.43
CA LEU A 329 -21.32 21.87 -72.70
C LEU A 329 -20.26 22.03 -73.79
N ASN A 330 -20.62 22.64 -74.92
CA ASN A 330 -19.75 22.70 -76.08
C ASN A 330 -20.19 23.78 -77.09
N THR A 331 -19.30 24.05 -78.04
CA THR A 331 -19.59 24.88 -79.23
C THR A 331 -19.19 24.12 -80.48
N ARG A 332 -20.10 23.98 -81.44
CA ARG A 332 -19.85 23.36 -82.74
C ARG A 332 -19.98 24.42 -83.84
N VAL A 333 -18.96 24.52 -84.69
CA VAL A 333 -18.92 25.51 -85.78
C VAL A 333 -18.85 24.77 -87.12
N PHE A 334 -19.76 25.12 -88.02
CA PHE A 334 -19.82 24.59 -89.38
C PHE A 334 -19.58 25.73 -90.37
N THR A 335 -18.46 25.64 -91.09
CA THR A 335 -18.11 26.48 -92.25
C THR A 335 -18.28 25.76 -93.58
N SER A 336 -18.68 24.49 -93.53
CA SER A 336 -19.08 23.65 -94.66
C SER A 336 -20.26 22.76 -94.24
N SER A 337 -21.07 22.34 -95.22
CA SER A 337 -22.22 21.47 -94.97
C SER A 337 -21.78 20.13 -94.36
N GLY A 338 -22.58 19.61 -93.44
CA GLY A 338 -22.27 18.38 -92.72
C GLY A 338 -23.44 17.91 -91.86
N THR A 339 -23.14 17.03 -90.92
CA THR A 339 -24.13 16.56 -89.94
C THR A 339 -23.69 17.00 -88.54
N TYR A 340 -24.62 17.60 -87.82
CA TYR A 340 -24.47 17.86 -86.39
C TYR A 340 -24.92 16.62 -85.62
N THR A 341 -24.05 16.12 -84.75
CA THR A 341 -24.34 15.06 -83.79
C THR A 341 -24.25 15.64 -82.39
N THR A 342 -25.29 15.41 -81.61
CA THR A 342 -25.45 15.97 -80.26
C THR A 342 -24.41 15.41 -79.30
N THR A 343 -23.70 16.27 -78.55
CA THR A 343 -22.84 15.80 -77.46
C THR A 343 -23.69 15.18 -76.33
N PRO A 344 -23.33 14.01 -75.79
CA PRO A 344 -24.06 13.39 -74.67
C PRO A 344 -24.32 14.36 -73.52
N GLY A 345 -25.57 14.43 -73.08
CA GLY A 345 -26.01 15.30 -72.00
C GLY A 345 -26.56 16.66 -72.46
N THR A 346 -26.50 17.00 -73.74
CA THR A 346 -27.16 18.22 -74.27
C THR A 346 -28.67 18.06 -74.26
N LYS A 347 -29.40 19.05 -73.71
CA LYS A 347 -30.87 19.11 -73.75
C LYS A 347 -31.38 20.29 -74.56
N ARG A 348 -30.59 21.37 -74.64
CA ARG A 348 -30.95 22.59 -75.39
C ARG A 348 -29.76 23.02 -76.23
N ILE A 349 -30.04 23.57 -77.40
CA ILE A 349 -29.02 24.19 -78.25
C ILE A 349 -29.42 25.61 -78.61
N ARG A 350 -28.44 26.50 -78.74
CA ARG A 350 -28.62 27.79 -79.42
C ARG A 350 -27.91 27.71 -80.77
N VAL A 351 -28.67 27.87 -81.83
CA VAL A 351 -28.19 27.86 -83.21
C VAL A 351 -28.14 29.28 -83.73
N THR A 352 -26.97 29.73 -84.14
CA THR A 352 -26.75 30.98 -84.88
C THR A 352 -26.32 30.60 -86.29
N ILE A 353 -27.17 30.85 -87.28
CA ILE A 353 -26.93 30.44 -88.67
C ILE A 353 -27.13 31.60 -89.64
N THR A 354 -26.19 31.76 -90.57
CA THR A 354 -26.17 32.84 -91.56
C THR A 354 -26.12 32.26 -92.98
N GLY A 355 -26.96 32.76 -93.88
CA GLY A 355 -26.97 32.40 -95.30
C GLY A 355 -25.72 32.88 -96.04
N GLY A 356 -25.46 32.36 -97.24
CA GLY A 356 -24.40 32.87 -98.10
C GLY A 356 -24.70 34.28 -98.62
N GLY A 357 -23.68 35.11 -98.79
CA GLY A 357 -23.86 36.42 -99.42
C GLY A 357 -24.01 36.31 -100.93
N GLY A 358 -24.73 37.23 -101.55
CA GLY A 358 -24.85 37.36 -103.00
C GLY A 358 -23.56 37.90 -103.63
N GLY A 359 -23.33 37.55 -104.89
CA GLY A 359 -22.23 38.10 -105.67
C GLY A 359 -22.49 39.55 -106.10
N GLY A 360 -21.43 40.35 -106.22
CA GLY A 360 -21.51 41.66 -106.84
C GLY A 360 -21.71 41.55 -108.36
N GLY A 361 -22.33 42.57 -108.96
CA GLY A 361 -22.45 42.72 -110.40
C GLY A 361 -21.10 43.05 -111.04
N GLY A 362 -20.89 42.56 -112.25
CA GLY A 362 -19.74 42.96 -113.06
C GLY A 362 -20.02 44.22 -113.88
N CYS A 363 -19.03 44.67 -114.65
CA CYS A 363 -19.18 45.80 -115.56
C CYS A 363 -18.43 45.57 -116.89
N LYS A 364 -18.86 46.29 -117.94
CA LYS A 364 -18.22 46.35 -119.25
C LYS A 364 -18.66 47.62 -119.98
N ALA A 365 -18.36 48.78 -119.41
CA ALA A 365 -18.80 50.06 -119.97
C ALA A 365 -17.84 50.55 -121.05
N ILE A 366 -18.38 51.06 -122.15
CA ILE A 366 -17.64 51.76 -123.22
C ILE A 366 -17.97 53.25 -123.29
N SER A 367 -18.89 53.72 -122.44
CA SER A 367 -19.27 55.13 -122.29
C SER A 367 -19.87 55.41 -120.91
N ASN A 368 -20.03 56.68 -120.56
CA ASN A 368 -20.68 57.13 -119.32
C ASN A 368 -22.23 57.04 -119.37
N ASN A 369 -22.81 56.68 -120.51
CA ASN A 369 -24.24 56.43 -120.68
C ASN A 369 -24.64 55.00 -120.28
N GLU A 370 -23.66 54.17 -119.95
CA GLU A 370 -23.87 52.81 -119.46
C GLU A 370 -23.33 52.69 -118.03
N THR A 371 -23.94 51.81 -117.24
CA THR A 371 -23.50 51.54 -115.88
C THR A 371 -22.07 51.02 -115.86
N PHE A 372 -21.16 51.86 -115.37
CA PHE A 372 -19.73 51.56 -115.27
C PHE A 372 -19.33 51.09 -113.87
N PHE A 373 -20.24 51.16 -112.88
CA PHE A 373 -20.16 50.47 -111.58
C PHE A 373 -21.19 49.33 -111.50
N GLY A 374 -20.73 48.10 -111.32
CA GLY A 374 -21.59 46.99 -110.90
C GLY A 374 -22.18 47.25 -109.51
N ALA A 375 -23.39 46.75 -109.25
CA ALA A 375 -24.01 46.82 -107.93
C ALA A 375 -23.39 45.81 -106.96
N GLY A 376 -23.43 46.07 -105.67
CA GLY A 376 -23.02 45.12 -104.63
C GLY A 376 -24.03 43.99 -104.45
N GLY A 377 -23.57 42.81 -104.06
CA GLY A 377 -24.44 41.72 -103.63
C GLY A 377 -24.98 41.95 -102.22
N GLY A 378 -26.18 41.44 -101.93
CA GLY A 378 -26.76 41.47 -100.58
C GLY A 378 -26.09 40.45 -99.65
N ALA A 379 -26.09 40.71 -98.35
CA ALA A 379 -25.65 39.74 -97.36
C ALA A 379 -26.72 38.67 -97.10
N GLY A 380 -26.31 37.47 -96.68
CA GLY A 380 -27.21 36.45 -96.16
C GLY A 380 -27.86 36.88 -94.85
N GLY A 381 -29.13 36.52 -94.67
CA GLY A 381 -29.84 36.71 -93.41
C GLY A 381 -29.28 35.81 -92.31
N THR A 382 -29.45 36.21 -91.05
CA THR A 382 -29.02 35.43 -89.89
C THR A 382 -30.20 35.08 -89.00
N VAL A 383 -30.26 33.83 -88.54
CA VAL A 383 -31.23 33.36 -87.57
C VAL A 383 -30.52 32.92 -86.30
N ILE A 384 -30.99 33.41 -85.15
CA ILE A 384 -30.58 32.92 -83.83
C ILE A 384 -31.79 32.30 -83.15
N THR A 385 -31.71 31.02 -82.80
CA THR A 385 -32.83 30.33 -82.15
C THR A 385 -32.36 29.33 -81.12
N THR A 386 -33.12 29.20 -80.04
CA THR A 386 -32.93 28.14 -79.04
C THR A 386 -33.90 27.01 -79.32
N LEU A 387 -33.38 25.79 -79.40
CA LEU A 387 -34.15 24.58 -79.71
C LEU A 387 -34.00 23.57 -78.58
N ILE A 388 -35.09 22.85 -78.30
CA ILE A 388 -35.04 21.59 -77.57
C ILE A 388 -34.79 20.50 -78.60
N LEU A 389 -33.79 19.67 -78.36
CA LEU A 389 -33.46 18.59 -79.28
C LEU A 389 -34.55 17.52 -79.26
N THR A 390 -35.02 17.15 -80.45
CA THR A 390 -36.00 16.07 -80.68
C THR A 390 -35.37 14.86 -81.36
N LYS A 391 -34.10 14.96 -81.78
CA LYS A 391 -33.32 13.94 -82.48
C LYS A 391 -31.85 14.06 -82.03
N ASP A 392 -31.09 12.98 -82.18
CA ASP A 392 -29.67 12.97 -81.82
C ASP A 392 -28.77 13.59 -82.90
N SER A 393 -29.29 13.76 -84.12
CA SER A 393 -28.56 14.38 -85.23
C SER A 393 -29.45 15.25 -86.13
N TYR A 394 -28.83 16.28 -86.71
CA TYR A 394 -29.47 17.22 -87.62
C TYR A 394 -28.55 17.52 -88.82
N PRO A 395 -29.11 17.63 -90.03
CA PRO A 395 -28.34 18.11 -91.18
C PRO A 395 -28.04 19.60 -91.03
N VAL A 396 -26.80 19.97 -91.37
CA VAL A 396 -26.35 21.36 -91.46
C VAL A 396 -25.97 21.65 -92.91
N THR A 397 -26.68 22.57 -93.54
CA THR A 397 -26.33 23.07 -94.87
C THR A 397 -25.71 24.46 -94.73
N ILE A 398 -24.53 24.65 -95.27
CA ILE A 398 -23.89 25.96 -95.36
C ILE A 398 -24.05 26.50 -96.77
N GLY A 399 -24.78 27.61 -96.88
CA GLY A 399 -25.00 28.30 -98.14
C GLY A 399 -23.69 28.80 -98.74
N ALA A 400 -23.42 28.43 -99.98
CA ALA A 400 -22.26 28.97 -100.71
C ALA A 400 -22.44 30.46 -100.99
N GLY A 401 -21.34 31.22 -101.01
CA GLY A 401 -21.39 32.58 -101.49
C GLY A 401 -21.64 32.65 -103.00
N GLY A 402 -22.52 33.56 -103.42
CA GLY A 402 -22.88 33.77 -104.81
C GLY A 402 -21.69 34.21 -105.65
N ALA A 403 -21.56 33.67 -106.86
CA ALA A 403 -20.52 34.09 -107.79
C ALA A 403 -20.76 35.53 -108.24
N GLY A 404 -19.69 36.30 -108.43
CA GLY A 404 -19.80 37.63 -109.02
C GLY A 404 -20.20 37.57 -110.49
N GLY A 405 -20.95 38.56 -110.95
CA GLY A 405 -21.34 38.70 -112.35
C GLY A 405 -20.11 38.99 -113.22
N VAL A 406 -20.02 38.37 -114.39
CA VAL A 406 -18.93 38.57 -115.36
C VAL A 406 -19.40 39.53 -116.45
N SER A 407 -18.59 40.54 -116.81
CA SER A 407 -19.06 41.65 -117.67
C SER A 407 -20.29 42.32 -117.05
N ALA A 408 -21.08 43.05 -117.83
CA ALA A 408 -22.30 43.71 -117.37
C ALA A 408 -23.46 42.72 -117.10
N THR A 409 -23.26 41.76 -116.19
CA THR A 409 -24.24 40.76 -115.74
C THR A 409 -24.40 40.79 -114.23
N ASN A 410 -25.51 40.21 -113.77
CA ASN A 410 -25.86 40.14 -112.36
C ASN A 410 -24.92 39.19 -111.62
N GLY A 411 -24.65 39.50 -110.36
CA GLY A 411 -24.14 38.48 -109.44
C GLY A 411 -25.19 37.37 -109.22
N LEU A 412 -24.72 36.19 -108.82
CA LEU A 412 -25.61 35.11 -108.41
C LEU A 412 -26.06 35.29 -106.96
N LYS A 413 -27.25 34.79 -106.65
CA LYS A 413 -27.75 34.68 -105.27
C LYS A 413 -26.82 33.80 -104.43
N GLY A 414 -26.61 34.18 -103.18
CA GLY A 414 -26.02 33.30 -102.17
C GLY A 414 -26.92 32.11 -101.86
N GLY A 415 -26.33 30.97 -101.53
CA GLY A 415 -27.07 29.80 -101.08
C GLY A 415 -27.69 30.03 -99.70
N ASP A 416 -28.83 29.39 -99.44
CA ASP A 416 -29.43 29.38 -98.12
C ASP A 416 -28.64 28.44 -97.19
N SER A 417 -28.45 28.84 -95.94
CA SER A 417 -27.92 27.96 -94.89
C SER A 417 -29.06 27.40 -94.08
N SER A 418 -29.00 26.14 -93.66
CA SER A 418 -30.06 25.52 -92.86
C SER A 418 -29.53 24.61 -91.76
N PHE A 419 -30.29 24.57 -90.66
CA PHE A 419 -30.13 23.61 -89.56
C PHE A 419 -31.51 22.97 -89.29
N GLY A 420 -31.69 21.73 -89.74
CA GLY A 420 -33.01 21.10 -89.72
C GLY A 420 -34.05 21.95 -90.46
N SER A 421 -35.06 22.47 -89.75
CA SER A 421 -36.11 23.34 -90.30
C SER A 421 -35.81 24.85 -90.21
N VAL A 422 -34.70 25.23 -89.59
CA VAL A 422 -34.28 26.63 -89.47
C VAL A 422 -33.52 27.02 -90.73
N ILE A 423 -34.02 28.01 -91.47
CA ILE A 423 -33.43 28.45 -92.74
C ILE A 423 -32.99 29.91 -92.62
N ALA A 424 -31.73 30.16 -92.92
CA ALA A 424 -31.13 31.48 -93.09
C ALA A 424 -30.94 31.74 -94.59
N PRO A 425 -31.77 32.58 -95.21
CA PRO A 425 -31.73 32.82 -96.65
C PRO A 425 -30.44 33.50 -97.09
N GLY A 426 -29.91 33.11 -98.24
CA GLY A 426 -28.81 33.79 -98.88
C GLY A 426 -29.22 35.16 -99.43
N GLY A 427 -28.25 36.06 -99.58
CA GLY A 427 -28.47 37.39 -100.15
C GLY A 427 -28.58 37.34 -101.68
N GLU A 428 -29.37 38.23 -102.26
CA GLU A 428 -29.52 38.36 -103.70
C GLU A 428 -28.25 38.94 -104.33
N GLY A 429 -27.99 38.58 -105.59
CA GLY A 429 -26.87 39.15 -106.35
C GLY A 429 -27.13 40.61 -106.74
N GLY A 430 -26.07 41.40 -106.88
CA GLY A 430 -26.15 42.76 -107.40
C GLY A 430 -26.62 42.72 -108.86
N GLY A 431 -27.72 43.40 -109.16
CA GLY A 431 -28.43 43.25 -110.42
C GLY A 431 -28.23 44.44 -111.37
N LYS A 432 -28.21 44.17 -112.68
CA LYS A 432 -28.34 45.13 -113.77
C LYS A 432 -29.79 45.14 -114.24
N SER A 433 -30.58 46.07 -113.67
CA SER A 433 -31.99 46.26 -114.01
C SER A 433 -32.18 47.02 -115.33
N GLY A 434 -31.14 47.70 -115.83
CA GLY A 434 -31.14 48.42 -117.12
C GLY A 434 -29.74 48.89 -117.55
N VAL A 435 -29.66 49.64 -118.65
CA VAL A 435 -28.38 50.16 -119.19
C VAL A 435 -27.75 51.21 -118.26
N THR A 436 -28.57 51.95 -117.51
CA THR A 436 -28.16 53.04 -116.59
C THR A 436 -28.44 52.74 -115.12
N ASN A 437 -29.02 51.58 -114.78
CA ASN A 437 -29.44 51.27 -113.41
C ASN A 437 -29.00 49.85 -113.01
N THR A 438 -28.14 49.76 -111.98
CA THR A 438 -27.84 48.51 -111.29
C THR A 438 -28.28 48.63 -109.83
N ASN A 439 -29.24 47.80 -109.42
CA ASN A 439 -29.72 47.77 -108.06
C ASN A 439 -28.82 46.86 -107.21
N GLY A 440 -28.51 47.31 -106.00
CA GLY A 440 -27.93 46.49 -104.96
C GLY A 440 -28.74 45.22 -104.72
N GLY A 441 -28.05 44.10 -104.50
CA GLY A 441 -28.70 42.86 -104.11
C GLY A 441 -29.38 43.03 -102.76
N ASN A 442 -30.64 42.60 -102.66
CA ASN A 442 -31.35 42.59 -101.38
C ASN A 442 -30.68 41.61 -100.41
N GLY A 443 -30.59 41.99 -99.15
CA GLY A 443 -30.17 41.08 -98.09
C GLY A 443 -31.17 39.93 -97.92
N GLY A 444 -30.68 38.77 -97.53
CA GLY A 444 -31.53 37.62 -97.20
C GLY A 444 -32.45 37.97 -96.04
N VAL A 445 -33.74 37.65 -96.17
CA VAL A 445 -34.78 37.96 -95.19
C VAL A 445 -35.25 36.67 -94.53
N PRO A 446 -34.77 36.32 -93.32
CA PRO A 446 -35.24 35.12 -92.65
C PRO A 446 -36.70 35.24 -92.21
N SER A 447 -37.48 34.17 -92.43
CA SER A 447 -38.88 34.06 -92.05
C SER A 447 -39.16 32.98 -91.00
N THR A 448 -38.12 32.25 -90.59
CA THR A 448 -38.21 31.11 -89.67
C THR A 448 -37.16 31.23 -88.57
N GLY A 449 -37.55 30.98 -87.31
CA GLY A 449 -36.65 30.98 -86.16
C GLY A 449 -37.06 31.95 -85.06
N GLY A 450 -36.20 32.10 -84.06
CA GLY A 450 -36.43 32.99 -82.91
C GLY A 450 -36.15 34.46 -83.24
N ILE A 451 -34.87 34.80 -83.44
CA ILE A 451 -34.41 36.14 -83.81
C ILE A 451 -34.00 36.12 -85.28
N ASN A 452 -34.67 36.94 -86.09
CA ASN A 452 -34.42 37.07 -87.52
C ASN A 452 -33.69 38.40 -87.79
N ILE A 453 -32.45 38.31 -88.25
CA ILE A 453 -31.61 39.45 -88.60
C ILE A 453 -31.51 39.49 -90.12
N ILE A 454 -32.03 40.55 -90.72
CA ILE A 454 -32.00 40.75 -92.16
C ILE A 454 -30.55 41.08 -92.58
N GLY A 455 -30.09 40.48 -93.69
CA GLY A 455 -28.79 40.82 -94.26
C GLY A 455 -28.75 42.27 -94.74
N GLY A 456 -27.59 42.92 -94.69
CA GLY A 456 -27.42 44.23 -95.33
C GLY A 456 -27.64 44.14 -96.84
N ASN A 457 -28.32 45.13 -97.43
CA ASN A 457 -28.42 45.26 -98.88
C ASN A 457 -27.05 45.67 -99.46
N GLY A 458 -26.77 45.24 -100.67
CA GLY A 458 -25.67 45.80 -101.46
C GLY A 458 -25.95 47.24 -101.85
N GLY A 459 -24.89 48.01 -102.11
CA GLY A 459 -24.98 49.33 -102.70
C GLY A 459 -25.36 49.26 -104.18
N ASP A 460 -26.14 50.24 -104.64
CA ASP A 460 -26.46 50.41 -106.06
C ASP A 460 -25.21 50.79 -106.86
N GLY A 461 -25.18 50.40 -108.12
CA GLY A 461 -24.20 50.92 -109.07
C GLY A 461 -24.84 51.97 -109.99
N GLN A 462 -24.05 52.96 -110.40
CA GLN A 462 -24.52 54.12 -111.15
C GLN A 462 -23.84 54.27 -112.51
N SER A 463 -24.51 55.01 -113.40
CA SER A 463 -23.97 55.57 -114.65
C SER A 463 -23.81 57.09 -114.55
N GLY A 464 -22.96 57.71 -115.36
CA GLY A 464 -22.78 59.17 -115.42
C GLY A 464 -21.48 59.70 -114.78
N ASN A 465 -21.40 61.02 -114.55
CA ASN A 465 -20.15 61.70 -114.15
C ASN A 465 -19.86 61.70 -112.64
N ILE A 466 -20.77 61.15 -111.81
CA ILE A 466 -20.60 61.00 -110.35
C ILE A 466 -20.70 59.50 -110.04
N GLY A 467 -19.68 58.95 -109.38
CA GLY A 467 -19.61 57.53 -109.05
C GLY A 467 -19.97 57.26 -107.59
N VAL A 468 -20.91 56.35 -107.36
CA VAL A 468 -21.13 55.70 -106.05
C VAL A 468 -20.74 54.22 -106.21
N SER A 469 -20.07 53.68 -105.20
CA SER A 469 -19.59 52.30 -105.21
C SER A 469 -20.70 51.31 -104.85
N GLY A 470 -20.84 50.24 -105.63
CA GLY A 470 -21.67 49.09 -105.31
C GLY A 470 -21.04 48.21 -104.23
N GLU A 471 -20.86 48.75 -103.02
CA GLU A 471 -20.30 47.99 -101.89
C GLU A 471 -21.20 46.78 -101.56
N GLY A 472 -20.60 45.64 -101.22
CA GLY A 472 -21.35 44.46 -100.80
C GLY A 472 -22.00 44.65 -99.44
N GLY A 473 -23.18 44.06 -99.26
CA GLY A 473 -23.92 44.12 -98.00
C GLY A 473 -23.14 43.53 -96.83
N THR A 474 -23.26 44.15 -95.66
CA THR A 474 -22.69 43.64 -94.40
C THR A 474 -23.60 42.57 -93.80
N SER A 475 -23.02 41.44 -93.39
CA SER A 475 -23.78 40.41 -92.65
C SER A 475 -23.77 40.72 -91.14
N HIS A 476 -24.42 39.87 -90.35
CA HIS A 476 -24.32 39.88 -88.88
C HIS A 476 -22.85 39.88 -88.39
N TRP A 477 -21.93 39.31 -89.18
CA TRP A 477 -20.51 39.20 -88.88
C TRP A 477 -19.68 40.38 -89.44
N GLY A 478 -20.31 41.32 -90.16
CA GLY A 478 -19.69 42.49 -90.76
C GLY A 478 -19.15 42.27 -92.19
N GLY A 479 -18.14 43.07 -92.58
CA GLY A 479 -17.19 42.72 -93.65
C GLY A 479 -17.71 42.60 -95.10
N GLY A 480 -18.61 43.47 -95.56
CA GLY A 480 -19.01 43.57 -96.97
C GLY A 480 -17.82 43.74 -97.94
N GLY A 481 -17.95 43.16 -99.14
CA GLY A 481 -16.93 43.26 -100.18
C GLY A 481 -16.84 44.67 -100.75
N ARG A 482 -15.63 45.21 -100.90
CA ARG A 482 -15.47 46.56 -101.46
C ARG A 482 -15.73 46.60 -102.98
N ALA A 483 -16.23 47.70 -103.53
CA ALA A 483 -16.18 47.90 -104.97
C ALA A 483 -14.71 48.01 -105.45
N GLY A 484 -14.42 47.54 -106.67
CA GLY A 484 -13.03 47.48 -107.15
C GLY A 484 -12.83 47.75 -108.64
N ALA A 485 -11.74 48.48 -108.95
CA ALA A 485 -11.29 48.77 -110.31
C ALA A 485 -10.70 47.51 -110.94
N GLY A 486 -11.19 47.09 -112.10
CA GLY A 486 -10.74 45.84 -112.73
C GLY A 486 -11.39 44.57 -112.16
N GLY A 487 -12.23 44.69 -111.13
CA GLY A 487 -12.96 43.59 -110.51
C GLY A 487 -13.41 43.91 -109.08
N GLY A 488 -14.59 43.41 -108.69
CA GLY A 488 -15.13 43.63 -107.34
C GLY A 488 -14.42 42.79 -106.27
N VAL A 489 -14.37 43.28 -105.04
CA VAL A 489 -13.74 42.56 -103.92
C VAL A 489 -14.75 41.60 -103.31
N SER A 490 -14.33 40.35 -103.07
CA SER A 490 -15.16 39.35 -102.40
C SER A 490 -15.55 39.75 -100.98
N GLY A 491 -16.71 39.29 -100.52
CA GLY A 491 -17.14 39.43 -99.13
C GLY A 491 -16.12 38.82 -98.17
N LYS A 492 -15.87 39.49 -97.04
CA LYS A 492 -14.82 39.11 -96.07
C LYS A 492 -15.35 38.31 -94.89
N ALA A 493 -16.51 38.67 -94.36
CA ALA A 493 -17.12 37.95 -93.23
C ALA A 493 -18.16 36.93 -93.73
N TYR A 494 -18.46 35.91 -92.93
CA TYR A 494 -19.46 34.89 -93.31
C TYR A 494 -20.79 35.53 -93.71
N GLY A 495 -21.32 35.09 -94.86
CA GLY A 495 -22.56 35.60 -95.43
C GLY A 495 -22.52 37.04 -95.96
N SER A 496 -21.38 37.74 -95.94
CA SER A 496 -21.29 39.09 -96.49
C SER A 496 -21.38 39.10 -98.03
N GLY A 497 -21.97 40.15 -98.59
CA GLY A 497 -22.11 40.32 -100.04
C GLY A 497 -20.80 40.70 -100.72
N GLY A 498 -20.64 40.34 -101.99
CA GLY A 498 -19.50 40.75 -102.81
C GLY A 498 -19.67 42.18 -103.36
N GLY A 499 -18.58 42.93 -103.49
CA GLY A 499 -18.63 44.27 -104.07
C GLY A 499 -18.74 44.26 -105.59
N GLY A 500 -19.28 45.31 -106.18
CA GLY A 500 -19.37 45.48 -107.62
C GLY A 500 -18.03 45.79 -108.28
N ALA A 501 -17.86 45.37 -109.54
CA ALA A 501 -16.71 45.78 -110.36
C ALA A 501 -16.94 47.16 -110.97
N TYR A 502 -15.90 47.96 -111.20
CA TYR A 502 -16.03 49.20 -111.96
C TYR A 502 -14.93 49.45 -112.99
N ASP A 503 -15.32 50.07 -114.11
CA ASP A 503 -14.45 50.48 -115.21
C ASP A 503 -14.47 51.99 -115.37
N ALA A 504 -13.60 52.69 -114.62
CA ALA A 504 -13.52 54.15 -114.63
C ALA A 504 -12.97 54.72 -115.95
N GLY A 505 -12.33 53.88 -116.78
CA GLY A 505 -11.73 54.29 -118.05
C GLY A 505 -12.62 54.05 -119.26
N TYR A 506 -13.82 53.48 -119.08
CA TYR A 506 -14.71 53.06 -120.17
C TYR A 506 -13.99 52.18 -121.19
N SER A 507 -13.12 51.30 -120.71
CA SER A 507 -12.23 50.49 -121.54
C SER A 507 -12.96 49.42 -122.37
N GLY A 508 -14.22 49.12 -122.04
CA GLY A 508 -14.96 48.01 -122.61
C GLY A 508 -14.46 46.64 -122.16
N THR A 509 -13.60 46.59 -121.15
CA THR A 509 -13.04 45.34 -120.61
C THR A 509 -14.09 44.62 -119.78
N SER A 510 -14.20 43.31 -119.95
CA SER A 510 -15.05 42.47 -119.09
C SER A 510 -14.45 42.40 -117.68
N MET A 511 -15.13 42.97 -116.70
CA MET A 511 -14.73 42.87 -115.30
C MET A 511 -15.75 42.06 -114.49
N THR A 512 -15.26 41.32 -113.51
CA THR A 512 -16.07 40.41 -112.69
C THR A 512 -16.32 41.00 -111.31
N GLY A 513 -17.56 40.97 -110.84
CA GLY A 513 -17.90 41.37 -109.47
C GLY A 513 -17.27 40.46 -108.40
N GLY A 514 -17.26 40.92 -107.17
CA GLY A 514 -16.76 40.16 -106.04
C GLY A 514 -17.68 38.97 -105.73
N LYS A 515 -17.10 37.84 -105.30
CA LYS A 515 -17.88 36.70 -104.82
C LYS A 515 -18.44 37.03 -103.43
N GLY A 516 -19.69 36.66 -103.17
CA GLY A 516 -20.21 36.66 -101.80
C GLY A 516 -19.44 35.68 -100.90
N ALA A 517 -19.46 35.89 -99.59
CA ALA A 517 -18.89 34.95 -98.65
C ALA A 517 -19.86 33.80 -98.36
N ALA A 518 -19.33 32.61 -98.07
CA ALA A 518 -20.14 31.48 -97.62
C ALA A 518 -20.78 31.77 -96.25
N GLY A 519 -21.90 31.12 -95.97
CA GLY A 519 -22.58 31.18 -94.68
C GLY A 519 -21.78 30.52 -93.54
N ILE A 520 -22.39 30.47 -92.37
CA ILE A 520 -21.84 29.80 -91.18
C ILE A 520 -22.99 29.30 -90.30
N CYS A 521 -22.76 28.21 -89.56
CA CYS A 521 -23.64 27.77 -88.49
C CYS A 521 -22.83 27.52 -87.21
N ILE A 522 -23.21 28.16 -86.11
CA ILE A 522 -22.65 27.98 -84.77
C ILE A 522 -23.73 27.40 -83.88
N ILE A 523 -23.40 26.31 -83.19
CA ILE A 523 -24.30 25.60 -82.29
C ILE A 523 -23.66 25.58 -80.91
N GLU A 524 -24.30 26.24 -79.95
CA GLU A 524 -23.92 26.25 -78.54
C GLU A 524 -24.79 25.22 -77.80
N GLU A 525 -24.18 24.28 -77.10
CA GLU A 525 -24.84 23.16 -76.44
C GLU A 525 -24.98 23.40 -74.93
N PHE A 526 -26.17 23.13 -74.39
CA PHE A 526 -26.49 23.28 -72.98
C PHE A 526 -27.09 22.00 -72.41
N ALA A 527 -26.68 21.66 -71.19
CA ALA A 527 -27.26 20.60 -70.39
C ALA A 527 -28.71 20.90 -70.00
#